data_AF-A0A7C1G1S0-F1
#
_entry.id   AF-A0A7C1G1S0-F1
#
_cell.length_a   1.000
_cell.length_b   1.000
_cell.length_c   1.000
_cell.angle_alpha   90.00
_cell.angle_beta   90.00
_cell.angle_gamma   90.00
#
_symmetry.space_group_name_H-M   'P 1'
#
loop_
_entity.id
_entity.type
_entity.pdbx_description
1 polymer ?
#
loop_
_entity_poly.entity_id
_entity_poly.type
_entity_poly.pdbx_seq_one_letter_code
_entity_poly.pdbx_strand_id
1 'polypeptide(L)'
;MHSPSATHRQLQRTYRDADLVGLSSQKRGIETLFAELGYQADREFNTLHGHQRLFFWDPHHERQIDVFLDQLRMCHTLDLRQRLTLDRWTLPLADLLLTKLQIWEANEKDLVDIVALLHDHPLGYGDEETIDIQRIIEVLANDWGWYRTAKENVERVRALILERDLSEEFVSLRRLEELWRAVEEAPKSRSWKLRAMVGERKRWYELPEEVRRD
;
A
#
# COMPACT_ATOMS: atom_id res chain seq x y z
N MET A 1 11.29 6.56 -8.28
CA MET A 1 10.37 7.29 -7.39
C MET A 1 11.05 8.49 -6.74
N HIS A 2 10.67 9.68 -7.18
CA HIS A 2 10.96 10.93 -6.49
C HIS A 2 9.70 11.48 -5.83
N SER A 3 9.68 11.61 -4.49
CA SER A 3 8.56 12.23 -3.78
C SER A 3 9.04 13.42 -2.91
N PRO A 4 9.38 14.57 -3.53
CA PRO A 4 9.89 15.73 -2.79
C PRO A 4 8.89 16.27 -1.77
N SER A 5 7.58 16.18 -2.05
CA SER A 5 6.54 16.68 -1.13
C SER A 5 6.52 15.95 0.21
N ALA A 6 7.04 14.72 0.30
CA ALA A 6 7.18 13.98 1.54
C ALA A 6 8.11 14.67 2.57
N THR A 7 8.93 15.63 2.14
CA THR A 7 9.78 16.45 3.04
C THR A 7 9.10 17.76 3.46
N HIS A 8 7.93 18.07 2.91
CA HIS A 8 7.20 19.29 3.22
C HIS A 8 6.70 19.28 4.67
N ARG A 9 6.73 20.43 5.36
CA ARG A 9 6.36 20.55 6.79
C ARG A 9 4.98 19.97 7.15
N GLN A 10 4.04 19.97 6.19
CA GLN A 10 2.67 19.46 6.37
C GLN A 10 2.50 17.97 6.05
N LEU A 11 3.47 17.35 5.38
CA LEU A 11 3.44 15.94 4.94
C LEU A 11 4.57 15.08 5.53
N GLN A 12 5.61 15.71 6.09
CA GLN A 12 6.75 15.03 6.68
C GLN A 12 6.35 14.16 7.87
N ARG A 13 6.98 12.99 7.98
CA ARG A 13 6.79 12.05 9.07
C ARG A 13 8.06 11.26 9.39
N THR A 14 8.07 10.62 10.55
CA THR A 14 9.14 9.69 10.93
C THR A 14 8.88 8.29 10.34
N TYR A 15 9.95 7.66 9.86
CA TYR A 15 9.97 6.27 9.40
C TYR A 15 10.78 5.45 10.40
N ARG A 16 10.23 4.33 10.89
CA ARG A 16 10.88 3.48 11.92
C ARG A 16 11.18 2.08 11.41
N ASP A 17 10.37 1.64 10.47
CA ASP A 17 10.31 0.33 9.85
C ASP A 17 10.55 0.46 8.34
N ALA A 18 10.96 -0.65 7.72
CA ALA A 18 10.94 -0.78 6.28
C ALA A 18 10.26 -2.09 5.88
N ASP A 19 9.28 -1.97 4.99
CA ASP A 19 8.59 -3.06 4.36
C ASP A 19 9.20 -3.31 2.98
N LEU A 20 9.51 -4.57 2.69
CA LEU A 20 10.05 -5.03 1.42
C LEU A 20 9.14 -6.10 0.83
N VAL A 21 9.29 -6.33 -0.46
CA VAL A 21 8.57 -7.38 -1.17
C VAL A 21 9.56 -8.22 -1.97
N GLY A 22 9.43 -9.53 -1.87
CA GLY A 22 10.19 -10.51 -2.65
C GLY A 22 9.30 -11.62 -3.19
N LEU A 23 9.86 -12.50 -4.01
CA LEU A 23 9.15 -13.71 -4.43
C LEU A 23 9.40 -14.84 -3.44
N SER A 24 8.40 -15.69 -3.21
CA SER A 24 8.56 -16.88 -2.36
C SER A 24 9.66 -17.82 -2.87
N SER A 25 9.85 -17.86 -4.19
CA SER A 25 10.96 -18.58 -4.85
C SER A 25 12.35 -18.05 -4.47
N GLN A 26 12.46 -16.81 -4.01
CA GLN A 26 13.69 -16.15 -3.59
C GLN A 26 13.93 -16.23 -2.08
N LYS A 27 13.02 -16.83 -1.31
CA LYS A 27 13.06 -16.88 0.16
C LYS A 27 14.43 -17.21 0.74
N ARG A 28 15.06 -18.30 0.27
CA ARG A 28 16.39 -18.72 0.77
C ARG A 28 17.46 -17.67 0.52
N GLY A 29 17.42 -16.99 -0.63
CA GLY A 29 18.32 -15.92 -0.96
C GLY A 29 18.10 -14.68 -0.08
N ILE A 30 16.84 -14.36 0.21
CA ILE A 30 16.46 -13.26 1.12
C ILE A 30 16.97 -13.55 2.54
N GLU A 31 16.74 -14.74 3.07
CA GLU A 31 17.24 -15.16 4.40
C GLU A 31 18.76 -15.09 4.48
N THR A 32 19.46 -15.53 3.43
CA THR A 32 20.93 -15.47 3.36
C THR A 32 21.41 -14.02 3.35
N LEU A 33 20.83 -13.17 2.51
CA LEU A 33 21.16 -11.75 2.41
C LEU A 33 21.01 -11.04 3.77
N PHE A 34 19.87 -11.22 4.44
CA PHE A 34 19.65 -10.56 5.73
C PHE A 34 20.59 -11.07 6.82
N ALA A 35 20.92 -12.36 6.83
CA ALA A 35 21.92 -12.90 7.74
C ALA A 35 23.32 -12.30 7.48
N GLU A 36 23.73 -12.14 6.23
CA GLU A 36 25.01 -11.50 5.86
C GLU A 36 25.06 -10.01 6.23
N LEU A 37 23.91 -9.33 6.19
CA LEU A 37 23.76 -7.95 6.64
C LEU A 37 23.69 -7.80 8.18
N GLY A 38 23.72 -8.91 8.93
CA GLY A 38 23.71 -8.92 10.39
C GLY A 38 22.32 -8.90 11.04
N TYR A 39 21.25 -9.06 10.25
CA TYR A 39 19.90 -9.17 10.78
C TYR A 39 19.61 -10.57 11.32
N GLN A 40 18.80 -10.64 12.37
CA GLN A 40 18.33 -11.88 12.98
C GLN A 40 16.91 -12.18 12.50
N ALA A 41 16.71 -13.34 11.88
CA ALA A 41 15.39 -13.81 11.50
C ALA A 41 14.59 -14.23 12.74
N ASP A 42 13.33 -13.79 12.85
CA ASP A 42 12.42 -14.28 13.88
C ASP A 42 12.01 -15.72 13.54
N ARG A 43 12.55 -16.68 14.31
CA ARG A 43 12.37 -18.10 14.03
C ARG A 43 10.94 -18.56 14.27
N GLU A 44 10.26 -18.04 15.28
CA GLU A 44 8.90 -18.45 15.61
C GLU A 44 7.94 -17.93 14.54
N PHE A 45 8.01 -16.63 14.25
CA PHE A 45 7.20 -15.98 13.23
C PHE A 45 7.44 -16.60 11.85
N ASN A 46 8.70 -16.75 11.41
CA ASN A 46 9.02 -17.26 10.08
C ASN A 46 8.68 -18.75 9.92
N THR A 47 8.60 -19.51 11.01
CA THR A 47 8.12 -20.90 10.95
C THR A 47 6.62 -20.95 10.67
N LEU A 48 5.83 -20.08 11.30
CA LEU A 48 4.38 -20.03 11.16
C LEU A 48 3.95 -19.32 9.87
N HIS A 49 4.58 -18.19 9.54
CA HIS A 49 4.13 -17.26 8.49
C HIS A 49 5.10 -17.15 7.31
N GLY A 50 6.28 -17.77 7.36
CA GLY A 50 7.35 -17.58 6.37
C GLY A 50 7.07 -18.10 4.97
N HIS A 51 5.86 -18.58 4.68
CA HIS A 51 5.37 -18.80 3.32
C HIS A 51 4.74 -17.55 2.70
N GLN A 52 4.42 -16.53 3.52
CA GLN A 52 3.80 -15.26 3.13
C GLN A 52 4.59 -14.04 3.60
N ARG A 53 5.21 -14.08 4.78
CA ARG A 53 5.95 -12.94 5.35
C ARG A 53 7.15 -13.41 6.15
N LEU A 54 8.28 -12.79 5.92
CA LEU A 54 9.49 -12.98 6.72
C LEU A 54 9.73 -11.75 7.58
N PHE A 55 10.20 -11.99 8.79
CA PHE A 55 10.51 -10.97 9.77
C PHE A 55 11.99 -11.04 10.15
N PHE A 56 12.64 -9.88 10.15
CA PHE A 56 14.05 -9.71 10.50
C PHE A 56 14.23 -8.53 11.46
N TRP A 57 15.10 -8.72 12.45
CA TRP A 57 15.44 -7.73 13.47
C TRP A 57 16.92 -7.36 13.42
N ASP A 58 17.21 -6.06 13.45
CA ASP A 58 18.54 -5.52 13.63
C ASP A 58 18.76 -5.18 15.12
N PRO A 59 19.52 -6.01 15.88
CA PRO A 59 19.74 -5.78 17.30
C PRO A 59 20.66 -4.58 17.59
N HIS A 60 21.40 -4.08 16.60
CA HIS A 60 22.35 -2.98 16.79
C HIS A 60 21.70 -1.61 16.61
N HIS A 61 20.76 -1.49 15.67
CA HIS A 61 20.10 -0.22 15.36
C HIS A 61 18.62 -0.20 15.76
N GLU A 62 18.12 -1.28 16.36
CA GLU A 62 16.72 -1.44 16.80
C GLU A 62 15.73 -1.24 15.65
N ARG A 63 16.00 -1.87 14.51
CA ARG A 63 15.19 -1.75 13.29
C ARG A 63 14.56 -3.08 12.91
N GLN A 64 13.31 -2.98 12.48
CA GLN A 64 12.53 -4.10 11.99
C GLN A 64 12.44 -4.04 10.46
N ILE A 65 12.62 -5.20 9.82
CA ILE A 65 12.36 -5.40 8.39
C ILE A 65 11.33 -6.49 8.21
N ASP A 66 10.28 -6.15 7.48
CA ASP A 66 9.26 -7.08 7.02
C ASP A 66 9.43 -7.36 5.53
N VAL A 67 9.44 -8.62 5.14
CA VAL A 67 9.50 -9.03 3.74
C VAL A 67 8.26 -9.82 3.38
N PHE A 68 7.36 -9.20 2.62
CA PHE A 68 6.18 -9.86 2.06
C PHE A 68 6.59 -10.71 0.85
N LEU A 69 6.09 -11.94 0.77
CA LEU A 69 6.40 -12.88 -0.30
C LEU A 69 5.20 -13.00 -1.24
N ASP A 70 5.42 -12.74 -2.53
CA ASP A 70 4.47 -12.81 -3.66
C ASP A 70 3.30 -11.81 -3.60
N GLN A 71 2.67 -11.67 -2.44
CA GLN A 71 1.47 -10.88 -2.22
C GLN A 71 1.60 -10.09 -0.92
N LEU A 72 1.12 -8.86 -0.91
CA LEU A 72 0.96 -8.08 0.30
C LEU A 72 -0.42 -8.39 0.89
N ARG A 73 -0.45 -9.09 2.02
CA ARG A 73 -1.67 -9.50 2.74
C ARG A 73 -1.81 -8.67 4.00
N MET A 74 -2.63 -7.62 3.93
CA MET A 74 -2.93 -6.74 5.05
C MET A 74 -4.45 -6.69 5.25
N CYS A 75 -5.07 -5.52 5.23
CA CYS A 75 -6.53 -5.42 5.25
C CYS A 75 -7.17 -6.07 4.01
N HIS A 76 -6.45 -6.05 2.89
CA HIS A 76 -6.79 -6.76 1.67
C HIS A 76 -5.55 -7.45 1.10
N THR A 77 -5.75 -8.33 0.11
CA THR A 77 -4.63 -8.99 -0.59
C THR A 77 -4.31 -8.26 -1.89
N LEU A 78 -3.07 -7.81 -2.05
CA LEU A 78 -2.53 -7.23 -3.28
C LEU A 78 -1.52 -8.20 -3.90
N ASP A 79 -1.78 -8.68 -5.11
CA ASP A 79 -0.84 -9.55 -5.82
C ASP A 79 0.27 -8.75 -6.50
N LEU A 80 1.53 -9.07 -6.18
CA LEU A 80 2.72 -8.35 -6.62
C LEU A 80 3.69 -9.23 -7.42
N ARG A 81 3.36 -10.52 -7.67
CA ARG A 81 4.28 -11.49 -8.30
C ARG A 81 4.86 -11.04 -9.64
N GLN A 82 4.07 -10.32 -10.43
CA GLN A 82 4.46 -9.83 -11.76
C GLN A 82 4.82 -8.33 -11.74
N ARG A 83 4.94 -7.73 -10.56
CA ARG A 83 5.10 -6.28 -10.39
C ARG A 83 6.50 -5.87 -9.93
N LEU A 84 7.26 -6.79 -9.33
CA LEU A 84 8.56 -6.50 -8.69
C LEU A 84 9.68 -6.08 -9.66
N THR A 85 9.51 -6.27 -10.96
CA THR A 85 10.52 -5.93 -11.98
C THR A 85 10.14 -4.70 -12.80
N LEU A 86 9.02 -4.05 -12.49
CA LEU A 86 8.46 -2.95 -13.29
C LEU A 86 9.03 -1.59 -12.92
N ASP A 87 9.51 -1.44 -11.68
CA ASP A 87 10.34 -0.32 -11.25
C ASP A 87 11.63 -0.85 -10.63
N ARG A 88 12.71 -0.09 -10.75
CA ARG A 88 14.06 -0.51 -10.33
C ARG A 88 14.23 -0.51 -8.80
N TRP A 89 13.58 0.41 -8.10
CA TRP A 89 13.90 0.74 -6.71
C TRP A 89 12.75 0.49 -5.74
N THR A 90 11.52 0.48 -6.24
CA THR A 90 10.31 0.33 -5.42
C THR A 90 9.24 -0.48 -6.15
N LEU A 91 8.11 -0.74 -5.50
CA LEU A 91 6.89 -1.10 -6.23
C LEU A 91 6.46 0.05 -7.14
N PRO A 92 5.80 -0.25 -8.29
CA PRO A 92 5.18 0.79 -9.11
C PRO A 92 4.22 1.67 -8.31
N LEU A 93 4.11 2.94 -8.70
CA LEU A 93 3.37 3.97 -7.96
C LEU A 93 1.90 3.61 -7.72
N ALA A 94 1.25 2.95 -8.68
CA ALA A 94 -0.11 2.45 -8.51
C ALA A 94 -0.22 1.40 -7.40
N ASP A 95 0.74 0.47 -7.32
CA ASP A 95 0.75 -0.55 -6.26
C ASP A 95 1.09 0.08 -4.90
N LEU A 96 2.01 1.05 -4.84
CA LEU A 96 2.28 1.83 -3.62
C LEU A 96 1.03 2.55 -3.12
N LEU A 97 0.30 3.23 -4.00
CA LEU A 97 -0.95 3.90 -3.65
C LEU A 97 -2.00 2.89 -3.16
N LEU A 98 -2.10 1.71 -3.78
CA LEU A 98 -2.97 0.62 -3.32
C LEU A 98 -2.56 0.08 -1.94
N THR A 99 -1.28 0.08 -1.56
CA THR A 99 -0.87 -0.29 -0.19
C THR A 99 -1.42 0.68 0.87
N LYS A 100 -1.65 1.94 0.52
CA LYS A 100 -2.22 2.95 1.42
C LYS A 100 -3.74 2.96 1.40
N LEU A 101 -4.34 2.89 0.22
CA LEU A 101 -5.80 2.89 0.06
C LEU A 101 -6.48 1.67 0.71
N GLN A 102 -5.75 0.57 0.92
CA GLN A 102 -6.32 -0.64 1.49
C GLN A 102 -6.49 -0.61 3.02
N ILE A 103 -5.92 0.35 3.73
CA ILE A 103 -5.85 0.32 5.19
C ILE A 103 -7.21 0.73 5.78
N TRP A 104 -7.96 -0.19 6.39
CA TRP A 104 -9.28 0.14 6.94
C TRP A 104 -9.21 1.15 8.10
N GLU A 105 -8.26 0.93 9.01
CA GLU A 105 -7.98 1.82 10.15
C GLU A 105 -6.78 2.73 9.82
N ALA A 106 -6.88 3.43 8.68
CA ALA A 106 -5.86 4.37 8.25
C ALA A 106 -5.66 5.47 9.29
N ASN A 107 -4.41 5.74 9.61
CA ASN A 107 -4.01 6.84 10.49
C ASN A 107 -3.53 8.03 9.64
N GLU A 108 -3.14 9.12 10.29
CA GLU A 108 -2.68 10.32 9.60
C GLU A 108 -1.47 10.09 8.67
N LYS A 109 -0.47 9.28 9.08
CA LYS A 109 0.72 9.02 8.25
C LYS A 109 0.34 8.37 6.91
N ASP A 110 -0.68 7.51 6.92
CA ASP A 110 -1.14 6.85 5.69
C ASP A 110 -1.85 7.83 4.76
N LEU A 111 -2.62 8.77 5.31
CA LEU A 111 -3.32 9.78 4.52
C LEU A 111 -2.35 10.79 3.90
N VAL A 112 -1.35 11.28 4.65
CA VAL A 112 -0.34 12.21 4.10
C VAL A 112 0.54 11.55 3.04
N ASP A 113 0.84 10.25 3.16
CA ASP A 113 1.54 9.49 2.11
C ASP A 113 0.72 9.46 0.81
N ILE A 114 -0.62 9.30 0.89
CA ILE A 114 -1.50 9.36 -0.29
C ILE A 114 -1.47 10.76 -0.91
N VAL A 115 -1.53 11.82 -0.08
CA VAL A 115 -1.44 13.21 -0.55
C VAL A 115 -0.12 13.45 -1.29
N ALA A 116 1.01 13.00 -0.73
CA ALA A 116 2.33 13.16 -1.31
C ALA A 116 2.45 12.43 -2.66
N LEU A 117 2.05 11.16 -2.72
CA LEU A 117 2.06 10.38 -3.96
C LEU A 117 1.23 11.04 -5.06
N LEU A 118 0.00 11.48 -4.73
CA LEU A 118 -0.88 12.14 -5.68
C LEU A 118 -0.39 13.55 -6.04
N HIS A 119 0.40 14.22 -5.21
CA HIS A 119 1.00 15.51 -5.54
C HIS A 119 2.16 15.38 -6.51
N ASP A 120 3.06 14.45 -6.23
CA ASP A 120 4.35 14.34 -6.93
C ASP A 120 4.21 13.63 -8.28
N HIS A 121 3.20 12.76 -8.43
CA HIS A 121 3.07 11.91 -9.61
C HIS A 121 1.76 12.14 -10.38
N PRO A 122 1.80 12.29 -11.71
CA PRO A 122 0.60 12.36 -12.53
C PRO A 122 -0.14 11.02 -12.58
N LEU A 123 -1.44 11.10 -12.88
CA LEU A 123 -2.21 9.94 -13.29
C LEU A 123 -1.98 9.67 -14.78
N GLY A 124 -1.92 8.40 -15.18
CA GLY A 124 -1.76 8.02 -16.58
C GLY A 124 -1.76 6.52 -16.80
N TYR A 125 -1.04 6.08 -17.83
CA TYR A 125 -0.91 4.66 -18.22
C TYR A 125 0.56 4.27 -18.20
N GLY A 126 0.86 3.09 -17.67
CA GLY A 126 2.23 2.62 -17.49
C GLY A 126 2.85 3.09 -16.17
N ASP A 127 4.01 2.50 -15.86
CA ASP A 127 4.63 2.56 -14.53
C ASP A 127 5.81 3.57 -14.44
N GLU A 128 6.12 4.32 -15.52
CA GLU A 128 7.24 5.27 -15.55
C GLU A 128 6.87 6.61 -14.90
N GLU A 129 7.25 6.79 -13.63
CA GLU A 129 6.98 7.99 -12.79
C GLU A 129 5.51 8.47 -12.85
N THR A 130 4.60 7.54 -13.12
CA THR A 130 3.17 7.76 -13.33
C THR A 130 2.36 6.78 -12.48
N ILE A 131 1.26 7.26 -11.90
CA ILE A 131 0.28 6.39 -11.24
C ILE A 131 -0.60 5.77 -12.33
N ASP A 132 -0.37 4.49 -12.62
CA ASP A 132 -1.17 3.73 -13.59
C ASP A 132 -2.62 3.57 -13.10
N ILE A 133 -3.54 4.28 -13.75
CA ILE A 133 -4.96 4.28 -13.42
C ILE A 133 -5.59 2.91 -13.72
N GLN A 134 -5.16 2.24 -14.79
CA GLN A 134 -5.71 0.96 -15.19
C GLN A 134 -5.44 -0.09 -14.11
N ARG A 135 -4.24 -0.11 -13.54
CA ARG A 135 -3.90 -1.00 -12.42
C ARG A 135 -4.82 -0.79 -11.21
N ILE A 136 -5.12 0.45 -10.85
CA ILE A 136 -6.02 0.76 -9.73
C ILE A 136 -7.44 0.31 -10.03
N ILE A 137 -7.94 0.61 -11.24
CA ILE A 137 -9.27 0.18 -11.69
C ILE A 137 -9.37 -1.35 -11.67
N GLU A 138 -8.36 -2.07 -12.16
CA GLU A 138 -8.34 -3.53 -12.18
C GLU A 138 -8.50 -4.12 -10.77
N VAL A 139 -7.93 -3.51 -9.74
CA VAL A 139 -8.12 -3.99 -8.36
C VAL A 139 -9.50 -3.60 -7.84
N LEU A 140 -9.86 -2.32 -7.91
CA LEU A 140 -11.06 -1.80 -7.25
C LEU A 140 -12.38 -2.16 -7.97
N ALA A 141 -12.37 -2.34 -9.29
CA ALA A 141 -13.55 -2.72 -10.05
C ALA A 141 -13.85 -4.24 -9.98
N ASN A 142 -12.87 -5.05 -9.56
CA ASN A 142 -13.01 -6.50 -9.45
C ASN A 142 -13.31 -6.99 -8.02
N ASP A 143 -12.98 -6.19 -6.99
CA ASP A 143 -13.21 -6.52 -5.59
C ASP A 143 -13.95 -5.40 -4.83
N TRP A 144 -15.12 -5.75 -4.28
CA TRP A 144 -15.97 -4.80 -3.56
C TRP A 144 -15.40 -4.40 -2.18
N GLY A 145 -14.72 -5.31 -1.49
CA GLY A 145 -14.12 -5.04 -0.18
C GLY A 145 -12.96 -4.05 -0.31
N TRP A 146 -12.11 -4.26 -1.31
CA TRP A 146 -11.08 -3.32 -1.74
C TRP A 146 -11.70 -1.95 -2.06
N TYR A 147 -12.69 -1.90 -2.94
CA TYR A 147 -13.38 -0.66 -3.33
C TYR A 147 -13.96 0.09 -2.13
N ARG A 148 -14.65 -0.60 -1.20
CA ARG A 148 -15.26 0.06 -0.04
C ARG A 148 -14.22 0.71 0.86
N THR A 149 -13.11 0.01 1.10
CA THR A 149 -12.03 0.52 1.95
C THR A 149 -11.30 1.67 1.28
N ALA A 150 -11.01 1.55 -0.01
CA ALA A 150 -10.41 2.63 -0.78
C ALA A 150 -11.33 3.87 -0.81
N LYS A 151 -12.65 3.69 -1.00
CA LYS A 151 -13.62 4.80 -0.99
C LYS A 151 -13.60 5.57 0.33
N GLU A 152 -13.59 4.84 1.45
CA GLU A 152 -13.51 5.44 2.78
C GLU A 152 -12.22 6.25 2.93
N ASN A 153 -11.08 5.71 2.50
CA ASN A 153 -9.81 6.44 2.56
C ASN A 153 -9.76 7.64 1.62
N VAL A 154 -10.39 7.58 0.44
CA VAL A 154 -10.52 8.73 -0.46
C VAL A 154 -11.27 9.88 0.23
N GLU A 155 -12.38 9.61 0.92
CA GLU A 155 -13.11 10.63 1.66
C GLU A 155 -12.29 11.19 2.84
N ARG A 156 -11.53 10.35 3.55
CA ARG A 156 -10.62 10.78 4.61
C ARG A 156 -9.49 11.67 4.10
N VAL A 157 -8.87 11.33 2.97
CA VAL A 157 -7.84 12.15 2.33
C VAL A 157 -8.43 13.48 1.88
N ARG A 158 -9.63 13.47 1.29
CA ARG A 158 -10.35 14.70 0.91
C ARG A 158 -10.61 15.59 2.12
N ALA A 159 -11.12 15.04 3.22
CA ALA A 159 -11.34 15.77 4.46
C ALA A 159 -10.03 16.38 5.01
N LEU A 160 -8.95 15.59 5.04
CA LEU A 160 -7.64 16.05 5.49
C LEU A 160 -7.11 17.22 4.66
N ILE A 161 -7.21 17.14 3.32
CA ILE A 161 -6.77 18.21 2.43
C ILE A 161 -7.54 19.50 2.70
N LEU A 162 -8.86 19.42 2.88
CA LEU A 162 -9.70 20.59 3.14
C LEU A 162 -9.47 21.18 4.54
N GLU A 163 -9.34 20.34 5.57
CA GLU A 163 -9.09 20.77 6.95
C GLU A 163 -7.77 21.53 7.09
N ARG A 164 -6.74 21.09 6.36
CA ARG A 164 -5.38 21.67 6.39
C ARG A 164 -5.13 22.73 5.33
N ASP A 165 -6.14 23.06 4.53
CA ASP A 165 -6.05 24.00 3.40
C ASP A 165 -4.91 23.65 2.43
N LEU A 166 -4.72 22.36 2.16
CA LEU A 166 -3.65 21.86 1.28
C LEU A 166 -3.97 22.10 -0.21
N SER A 167 -5.20 22.43 -0.56
CA SER A 167 -5.61 22.53 -1.97
C SER A 167 -4.93 23.66 -2.74
N GLU A 168 -4.46 24.71 -2.06
CA GLU A 168 -3.73 25.80 -2.72
C GLU A 168 -2.28 25.40 -3.06
N GLU A 169 -1.64 24.60 -2.20
CA GLU A 169 -0.24 24.18 -2.34
C GLU A 169 -0.11 22.85 -3.10
N PHE A 170 -1.15 21.99 -3.08
CA PHE A 170 -1.08 20.63 -3.59
C PHE A 170 -2.15 20.32 -4.65
N VAL A 171 -1.73 19.77 -5.79
CA VAL A 171 -2.64 19.27 -6.85
C VAL A 171 -3.35 17.96 -6.50
N SER A 172 -3.10 17.39 -5.32
CA SER A 172 -3.54 16.05 -4.92
C SER A 172 -5.05 15.90 -4.89
N LEU A 173 -5.80 16.94 -4.49
CA LEU A 173 -7.26 16.89 -4.45
C LEU A 173 -7.86 16.66 -5.84
N ARG A 174 -7.39 17.42 -6.84
CA ARG A 174 -7.86 17.28 -8.23
C ARG A 174 -7.57 15.87 -8.78
N ARG A 175 -6.38 15.34 -8.52
CA ARG A 175 -6.00 13.99 -8.97
C ARG A 175 -6.76 12.91 -8.20
N LEU A 176 -7.01 13.10 -6.90
CA LEU A 176 -7.85 12.19 -6.12
C LEU A 176 -9.26 12.09 -6.72
N GLU A 177 -9.86 13.23 -7.06
CA GLU A 177 -11.19 13.29 -7.68
C GLU A 177 -11.22 12.67 -9.09
N GLU A 178 -10.18 12.94 -9.91
CA GLU A 178 -10.01 12.34 -11.23
C GLU A 178 -9.89 10.81 -11.17
N LEU A 179 -9.00 10.31 -10.30
CA LEU A 179 -8.82 8.87 -10.07
C LEU A 179 -10.12 8.22 -9.60
N TRP A 180 -10.79 8.84 -8.61
CA TRP A 180 -12.00 8.26 -8.05
C TRP A 180 -13.15 8.23 -9.06
N ARG A 181 -13.27 9.28 -9.89
CA ARG A 181 -14.22 9.30 -11.00
C ARG A 181 -13.98 8.15 -11.98
N ALA A 182 -12.73 7.91 -12.37
CA ALA A 182 -12.38 6.80 -13.26
C ALA A 182 -12.73 5.43 -12.65
N VAL A 183 -12.51 5.26 -11.35
CA VAL A 183 -12.90 4.05 -10.61
C VAL A 183 -14.41 3.87 -10.60
N GLU A 184 -15.20 4.92 -10.37
CA GLU A 184 -16.68 4.87 -10.36
C GLU A 184 -17.23 4.50 -11.75
N GLU A 185 -16.72 5.12 -12.82
CA GLU A 185 -17.14 4.90 -14.20
C GLU A 185 -16.78 3.51 -14.75
N ALA A 186 -15.74 2.86 -14.21
CA ALA A 186 -15.31 1.54 -14.67
C ALA A 186 -16.38 0.45 -14.46
N PRO A 187 -16.58 -0.48 -15.42
CA PRO A 187 -17.54 -1.56 -15.27
C PRO A 187 -17.12 -2.52 -14.15
N LYS A 188 -18.01 -2.71 -13.17
CA LYS A 188 -17.77 -3.62 -12.04
C LYS A 188 -17.98 -5.08 -12.44
N SER A 189 -17.12 -5.95 -11.95
CA SER A 189 -17.20 -7.40 -12.18
C SER A 189 -18.48 -8.01 -11.59
N ARG A 190 -18.82 -9.23 -12.02
CA ARG A 190 -19.99 -9.94 -11.47
C ARG A 190 -19.78 -10.29 -9.98
N SER A 191 -18.59 -10.73 -9.59
CA SER A 191 -18.24 -11.02 -8.19
C SER A 191 -18.34 -9.78 -7.31
N TRP A 192 -17.86 -8.63 -7.81
CA TRP A 192 -18.01 -7.33 -7.16
C TRP A 192 -19.48 -7.01 -6.88
N LYS A 193 -20.34 -7.12 -7.91
CA LYS A 193 -21.79 -6.82 -7.79
C LYS A 193 -22.49 -7.75 -6.80
N LEU A 194 -22.16 -9.04 -6.82
CA LEU A 194 -22.68 -10.01 -5.87
C LEU A 194 -22.25 -9.67 -4.43
N ARG A 195 -20.97 -9.35 -4.21
CA ARG A 195 -20.45 -8.96 -2.89
C ARG A 195 -21.03 -7.63 -2.40
N ALA A 196 -21.32 -6.71 -3.30
CA ALA A 196 -21.97 -5.44 -3.00
C ALA A 196 -23.38 -5.61 -2.44
N MET A 197 -24.16 -6.59 -2.94
CA MET A 197 -25.48 -6.90 -2.39
C MET A 197 -25.43 -7.41 -0.95
N VAL A 198 -24.37 -8.13 -0.58
CA VAL A 198 -24.14 -8.51 0.83
C VAL A 198 -23.89 -7.26 1.67
N GLY A 199 -23.10 -6.33 1.14
CA GLY A 199 -22.79 -5.06 1.77
C GLY A 199 -21.94 -5.24 3.02
N GLU A 200 -22.02 -4.27 3.92
CA GLU A 200 -21.20 -4.22 5.15
C GLU A 200 -21.70 -5.16 6.25
N ARG A 201 -22.84 -5.83 6.02
CA ARG A 201 -23.41 -6.84 6.93
C ARG A 201 -22.47 -8.01 7.22
N LYS A 202 -21.53 -8.28 6.31
CA LYS A 202 -20.40 -9.18 6.53
C LYS A 202 -19.12 -8.37 6.45
N ARG A 203 -18.20 -8.63 7.39
CA ARG A 203 -16.84 -8.09 7.35
C ARG A 203 -16.20 -8.36 5.98
N TRP A 204 -15.44 -7.39 5.47
CA TRP A 204 -14.87 -7.41 4.12
C TRP A 204 -13.37 -7.13 4.07
N TYR A 205 -12.76 -6.94 5.22
CA TYR A 205 -11.33 -6.69 5.40
C TYR A 205 -10.81 -7.56 6.54
N GLU A 206 -9.53 -7.87 6.50
CA GLU A 206 -8.80 -8.49 7.60
C GLU A 206 -8.08 -7.40 8.41
N LEU A 207 -7.60 -7.71 9.61
CA LEU A 207 -6.66 -6.82 10.31
C LEU A 207 -5.31 -7.54 10.32
N PRO A 208 -4.20 -6.84 10.00
CA PRO A 208 -2.88 -7.43 10.15
C PRO A 208 -2.68 -7.94 11.58
N GLU A 209 -2.03 -9.08 11.73
CA GLU A 209 -1.63 -9.56 13.05
C GLU A 209 -0.70 -8.52 13.69
N GLU A 210 -1.00 -8.15 14.94
CA GLU A 210 -0.11 -7.30 15.73
C GLU A 210 1.19 -8.08 15.98
N VAL A 211 2.28 -7.65 15.35
CA VAL A 211 3.61 -8.12 15.75
C VAL A 211 3.82 -7.63 17.18
N ARG A 212 3.96 -8.56 18.13
CA ARG A 212 4.24 -8.24 19.53
C ARG A 212 5.47 -7.35 19.59
N ARG A 213 5.26 -6.13 20.09
CA ARG A 213 6.34 -5.22 20.46
C ARG A 213 6.55 -5.43 21.96
N ASP A 214 7.47 -6.32 22.32
CA ASP A 214 7.99 -6.41 23.68
C ASP A 214 8.94 -5.23 23.96
#